data_AF-A0A914EYQ7-F1
#
_entry.id   AF-A0A914EYQ7-F1
#
_cell.length_a   1.000
_cell.length_b   1.000
_cell.length_c   1.000
_cell.angle_alpha   90.00
_cell.angle_beta   90.00
_cell.angle_gamma   90.00
#
_symmetry.space_group_name_H-M   'P 1'
#
loop_
_entity.id
_entity.type
_entity.pdbx_description
1 polymer ?
#
loop_
_entity_poly.entity_id
_entity_poly.type
_entity_poly.pdbx_seq_one_letter_code
_entity_poly.pdbx_strand_id
1 'polypeptide(L)'
;MYPEIRRPDEREQTLKARYDLQQFIFFGVAIEKVMESSDPNFNRFLHQLQAESQRQKFAEQVHTLTNRCWDVCFTDYRPPSKLDTKTQTCLSNCVNRMVDASNFMVEHLQKMDKNNLV
;
A
#
# COMPACT_ATOMS: atom_id res chain seq x y z
N MET A 1 -5.05 21.94 44.76
CA MET A 1 -5.80 22.91 43.94
C MET A 1 -5.87 22.35 42.54
N TYR A 2 -6.96 21.67 42.21
CA TYR A 2 -7.19 21.14 40.85
C TYR A 2 -8.00 22.17 40.05
N PRO A 3 -7.73 22.35 38.75
CA PRO A 3 -8.53 23.24 37.91
C PRO A 3 -9.90 22.63 37.64
N GLU A 4 -10.94 23.45 37.76
CA GLU A 4 -12.32 23.09 37.43
C GLU A 4 -12.44 22.83 35.92
N ILE A 5 -12.68 21.58 35.51
CA ILE A 5 -12.92 21.24 34.11
C ILE A 5 -14.34 21.70 33.75
N ARG A 6 -14.44 22.82 33.01
CA ARG A 6 -15.72 23.37 32.54
C ARG A 6 -16.37 22.38 31.57
N ARG A 7 -17.56 21.84 31.91
CA ARG A 7 -18.33 21.02 30.97
C ARG A 7 -18.78 21.90 29.79
N PRO A 8 -18.59 21.46 28.53
CA PRO A 8 -19.01 22.23 27.35
C PRO A 8 -20.53 22.43 27.37
N ASP A 9 -21.01 23.62 27.01
CA ASP A 9 -22.44 23.91 26.80
C ASP A 9 -22.94 23.10 25.58
N GLU A 10 -24.16 22.54 25.64
CA GLU A 10 -24.81 21.80 24.54
C GLU A 10 -24.86 22.61 23.22
N ARG A 11 -24.96 23.95 23.32
CA ARG A 11 -24.87 24.87 22.17
C ARG A 11 -23.47 24.96 21.58
N GLU A 12 -22.44 24.81 22.41
CA GLU A 12 -21.04 24.81 22.02
C GLU A 12 -20.66 23.50 21.30
N GLN A 13 -21.23 22.37 21.75
CA GLN A 13 -21.09 21.07 21.08
C GLN A 13 -21.81 21.02 19.73
N THR A 14 -23.02 21.58 19.64
CA THR A 14 -23.76 21.66 18.37
C THR A 14 -23.14 22.63 17.37
N LEU A 15 -22.54 23.75 17.81
CA LEU A 15 -21.75 24.60 16.92
C LEU A 15 -20.54 23.85 16.37
N LYS A 16 -19.78 23.17 17.22
CA LYS A 16 -18.58 22.43 16.79
C LYS A 16 -18.91 21.32 15.79
N ALA A 17 -19.98 20.57 16.04
CA ALA A 17 -20.47 19.57 15.10
C ALA A 17 -20.89 20.18 13.75
N ARG A 18 -21.50 21.38 13.73
CA ARG A 18 -21.87 22.08 12.49
C ARG A 18 -20.64 22.58 11.72
N TYR A 19 -19.64 23.13 12.41
CA TYR A 19 -18.39 23.56 11.78
C TYR A 19 -17.58 22.37 11.25
N ASP A 20 -17.53 21.24 11.97
CA ASP A 20 -16.87 20.01 11.52
C ASP A 20 -17.61 19.39 10.32
N LEU A 21 -18.94 19.28 10.35
CA LEU A 21 -19.73 18.77 9.22
C LEU A 21 -19.60 19.68 7.99
N GLN A 22 -19.57 21.00 8.20
CA GLN A 22 -19.38 21.98 7.14
C GLN A 22 -17.97 21.88 6.54
N GLN A 23 -16.93 21.60 7.36
CA GLN A 23 -15.60 21.27 6.86
C GLN A 23 -15.61 19.97 6.04
N PHE A 24 -16.20 18.88 6.55
CA PHE A 24 -16.29 17.60 5.82
C PHE A 24 -17.05 17.72 4.49
N ILE A 25 -18.16 18.46 4.46
CA ILE A 25 -18.91 18.73 3.23
C ILE A 25 -18.07 19.58 2.27
N PHE A 26 -17.38 20.62 2.76
CA PHE A 26 -16.54 21.47 1.91
C PHE A 26 -15.32 20.71 1.36
N PHE A 27 -14.67 19.88 2.19
CA PHE A 27 -13.61 18.96 1.75
C PHE A 27 -14.16 17.91 0.78
N GLY A 28 -15.35 17.37 1.01
CA GLY A 28 -16.02 16.42 0.11
C GLY A 28 -16.32 17.03 -1.25
N VAL A 29 -16.92 18.23 -1.30
CA VAL A 29 -17.19 18.99 -2.53
C VAL A 29 -15.89 19.44 -3.21
N ALA A 30 -14.85 19.78 -2.44
CA ALA A 30 -13.54 20.09 -2.99
C ALA A 30 -12.86 18.86 -3.60
N ILE A 31 -12.93 17.69 -2.95
CA ILE A 31 -12.43 16.42 -3.50
C ILE A 31 -13.18 16.05 -4.77
N GLU A 32 -14.51 16.21 -4.81
CA GLU A 32 -15.32 15.98 -6.01
C GLU A 32 -14.92 16.93 -7.16
N LYS A 33 -14.69 18.22 -6.87
CA LYS A 33 -14.21 19.20 -7.85
C LYS A 33 -12.77 18.98 -8.32
N VAL A 34 -11.90 18.38 -7.50
CA VAL A 34 -10.53 18.01 -7.89
C VAL A 34 -10.53 16.90 -8.95
N MET A 35 -11.53 16.03 -8.93
CA MET A 35 -11.66 14.95 -9.92
C MET A 35 -12.21 15.44 -11.27
N GLU A 36 -12.92 16.58 -11.29
CA GLU A 36 -13.51 17.21 -12.49
C GLU A 36 -12.55 18.21 -13.18
N SER A 37 -11.44 18.62 -12.54
CA SER A 37 -10.49 19.54 -13.19
C SER A 37 -9.69 18.80 -14.27
N SER A 38 -10.13 18.90 -15.53
CA SER A 38 -9.37 18.54 -16.74
C SER A 38 -8.18 19.49 -16.97
N ASP A 39 -7.41 19.77 -15.93
CA ASP A 39 -6.19 20.56 -16.02
C ASP A 39 -5.07 19.68 -16.60
N PRO A 40 -4.33 20.15 -17.62
CA PRO A 40 -3.19 19.42 -18.18
C PRO A 40 -2.13 19.05 -17.13
N ASN A 41 -2.07 19.82 -16.04
CA ASN A 41 -1.19 19.58 -14.89
C ASN A 41 -1.66 18.41 -14.03
N PHE A 42 -2.97 18.23 -13.86
CA PHE A 42 -3.53 17.11 -13.11
C PHE A 42 -3.28 15.78 -13.84
N ASN A 43 -3.47 15.74 -15.16
CA ASN A 43 -3.14 14.57 -15.96
C ASN A 43 -1.64 14.20 -15.88
N ARG A 44 -0.74 15.20 -15.89
CA ARG A 44 0.71 14.97 -15.67
C ARG A 44 0.99 14.41 -14.28
N PHE A 45 0.32 14.95 -13.25
CA PHE A 45 0.44 14.45 -11.88
C PHE A 45 -0.05 13.01 -11.75
N LEU A 46 -1.20 12.66 -12.36
CA LEU A 46 -1.69 11.28 -12.39
C LEU A 46 -0.69 10.33 -13.06
N HIS A 47 -0.09 10.73 -14.19
CA HIS A 47 0.95 9.94 -14.85
C HIS A 47 2.19 9.76 -13.96
N GLN A 48 2.60 10.80 -13.23
CA GLN A 48 3.71 10.70 -12.28
C GLN A 48 3.37 9.79 -11.10
N LEU A 49 2.17 9.92 -10.53
CA LEU A 49 1.70 9.04 -9.46
C LEU A 49 1.63 7.58 -9.89
N GLN A 50 1.21 7.28 -11.11
CA GLN A 50 1.23 5.92 -11.64
C GLN A 50 2.65 5.37 -11.71
N ALA A 51 3.61 6.16 -12.21
CA ALA A 51 5.00 5.74 -12.29
C ALA A 51 5.60 5.48 -10.89
N GLU A 52 5.34 6.36 -9.92
CA GLU A 52 5.79 6.17 -8.53
C GLU A 52 5.08 4.99 -7.86
N SER A 53 3.79 4.79 -8.10
CA SER A 53 3.04 3.65 -7.57
C SER A 53 3.62 2.32 -8.04
N GLN A 54 4.00 2.21 -9.31
CA GLN A 54 4.65 0.99 -9.83
C GLN A 54 6.01 0.75 -9.15
N ARG A 55 6.79 1.80 -8.93
CA ARG A 55 8.08 1.70 -8.22
C ARG A 55 7.89 1.27 -6.77
N GLN A 56 6.92 1.84 -6.08
CA GLN A 56 6.60 1.49 -4.70
C GLN A 56 6.16 0.02 -4.59
N LYS A 57 5.27 -0.44 -5.48
CA LYS A 57 4.85 -1.84 -5.54
C LYS A 57 6.03 -2.78 -5.80
N PHE A 58 6.91 -2.42 -6.72
CA PHE A 58 8.12 -3.21 -6.99
C PHE A 58 9.03 -3.29 -5.75
N ALA A 59 9.27 -2.16 -5.07
CA ALA A 59 10.06 -2.12 -3.84
C ALA A 59 9.44 -3.00 -2.75
N GLU A 60 8.12 -2.93 -2.57
CA GLU A 60 7.38 -3.79 -1.62
C GLU A 60 7.53 -5.28 -1.96
N GLN A 61 7.46 -5.65 -3.24
CA GLN A 61 7.68 -7.03 -3.67
C GLN A 61 9.13 -7.47 -3.41
N VAL A 62 10.11 -6.62 -3.66
CA VAL A 62 11.52 -6.91 -3.35
C VAL A 62 11.70 -7.12 -1.85
N HIS A 63 11.12 -6.27 -1.00
CA HIS A 63 11.18 -6.44 0.45
C HIS A 63 10.52 -7.75 0.90
N THR A 64 9.36 -8.09 0.34
CA THR A 64 8.64 -9.33 0.64
C THR A 64 9.45 -10.56 0.26
N LEU A 65 9.99 -10.60 -0.95
CA LEU A 65 10.85 -11.68 -1.43
C LEU A 65 12.12 -11.80 -0.60
N THR A 66 12.74 -10.67 -0.27
CA THR A 66 13.96 -10.63 0.55
C THR A 66 13.71 -11.23 1.92
N ASN A 67 12.69 -10.78 2.64
CA ASN A 67 12.35 -11.30 3.97
C ASN A 67 12.04 -12.80 3.92
N ARG A 68 11.21 -13.21 2.96
CA ARG A 68 10.78 -14.61 2.86
C ARG A 68 11.93 -15.55 2.47
N CYS A 69 12.74 -15.15 1.49
CA CYS A 69 13.90 -15.95 1.10
C CYS A 69 15.03 -15.90 2.13
N TRP A 70 15.08 -14.85 2.94
CA TRP A 70 15.95 -14.82 4.12
C TRP A 70 15.58 -15.93 5.10
N ASP A 71 14.30 -16.01 5.50
CA ASP A 71 13.81 -17.06 6.42
C ASP A 71 14.04 -18.49 5.90
N VAL A 72 13.96 -18.68 4.58
CA VAL A 72 14.12 -20.00 3.94
C VAL A 72 15.58 -20.40 3.80
N CYS A 73 16.45 -19.47 3.40
CA CYS A 73 17.83 -19.80 3.03
C CYS A 73 18.85 -19.60 4.16
N PHE A 74 18.54 -18.78 5.16
CA PHE A 74 19.42 -18.54 6.31
C PHE A 74 18.84 -19.20 7.55
N THR A 75 19.13 -20.48 7.74
CA THR A 75 18.70 -21.25 8.94
C THR A 75 19.44 -20.83 10.21
N ASP A 76 20.67 -20.35 10.07
CA ASP A 76 21.46 -19.78 11.16
C ASP A 76 21.39 -18.26 11.09
N TYR A 77 20.91 -17.59 12.14
CA TYR A 77 20.74 -16.12 12.20
C TYR A 77 22.05 -15.32 12.18
N ARG A 78 23.20 -15.96 11.94
CA ARG A 78 24.51 -15.29 11.88
C ARG A 78 24.83 -14.96 10.41
N PRO A 79 24.87 -13.67 10.03
CA PRO A 79 25.24 -13.29 8.68
C PRO A 79 26.69 -13.72 8.41
N PRO A 80 26.96 -14.56 7.39
CA PRO A 80 28.33 -14.91 7.04
C PRO A 80 29.01 -13.71 6.40
N SER A 81 30.34 -13.60 6.57
CA SER A 81 31.13 -12.51 5.97
C SER A 81 31.17 -12.57 4.43
N LYS A 82 30.78 -13.71 3.85
CA LYS A 82 30.56 -13.93 2.42
C LYS A 82 29.37 -14.89 2.26
N LEU A 83 28.57 -14.67 1.23
CA LEU A 83 27.58 -15.67 0.80
C LEU A 83 28.33 -16.94 0.36
N ASP A 84 28.03 -18.07 1.00
CA ASP A 84 28.50 -19.36 0.53
C ASP A 84 27.69 -19.80 -0.70
N THR A 85 28.27 -20.69 -1.51
CA THR A 85 27.67 -21.14 -2.77
C THR A 85 26.29 -21.79 -2.58
N LYS A 86 26.06 -22.45 -1.43
CA LYS A 86 24.77 -23.10 -1.16
C LYS A 86 23.69 -22.05 -0.91
N THR A 87 23.98 -21.03 -0.10
CA THR A 87 23.04 -19.91 0.12
C THR A 87 22.77 -19.12 -1.15
N GLN A 88 23.78 -18.86 -1.97
CA GLN A 88 23.58 -18.20 -3.27
C GLN A 88 22.63 -18.99 -4.18
N THR A 89 22.83 -20.32 -4.25
CA THR A 89 21.97 -21.22 -5.02
C THR A 89 20.56 -21.28 -4.43
N CYS A 90 20.45 -21.33 -3.10
CA CYS A 90 19.16 -21.29 -2.40
C CYS A 90 18.39 -20.01 -2.73
N LEU A 91 19.02 -18.84 -2.64
CA LEU A 91 18.38 -17.55 -2.92
C LEU A 91 17.87 -17.47 -4.35
N SER A 92 18.67 -17.90 -5.34
CA SER A 92 18.24 -17.93 -6.75
C SER A 92 17.01 -18.83 -6.95
N ASN A 93 17.04 -20.04 -6.37
CA ASN A 93 15.91 -20.96 -6.45
C ASN A 93 14.68 -20.43 -5.69
N CYS A 94 14.86 -19.86 -4.51
CA CYS A 94 13.78 -19.32 -3.70
C CYS A 94 13.02 -18.21 -4.44
N VAL A 95 13.75 -17.23 -4.98
CA VAL A 95 13.15 -16.12 -5.73
C VAL A 95 12.42 -16.64 -6.97
N ASN A 96 13.07 -17.49 -7.78
CA ASN A 96 12.45 -18.06 -8.98
C ASN A 96 11.15 -18.81 -8.65
N ARG A 97 11.17 -19.68 -7.63
CA ARG A 97 9.99 -20.44 -7.21
C ARG A 97 8.86 -19.58 -6.66
N MET A 98 9.18 -18.49 -5.94
CA MET A 98 8.15 -17.60 -5.43
C MET A 98 7.47 -16.80 -6.55
N VAL A 99 8.26 -16.34 -7.53
CA VAL A 99 7.74 -15.65 -8.71
C VAL A 99 6.88 -16.61 -9.55
N ASP A 100 7.35 -17.84 -9.78
CA ASP A 100 6.59 -18.87 -10.51
C ASP A 100 5.25 -19.17 -9.82
N ALA A 101 5.25 -19.33 -8.49
CA ALA A 101 4.05 -19.59 -7.71
C ALA A 101 3.06 -18.41 -7.76
N SER A 102 3.57 -17.18 -7.66
CA SER A 102 2.75 -15.96 -7.75
C SER A 102 2.09 -15.84 -9.12
N ASN A 103 2.84 -16.08 -10.20
CA ASN A 103 2.31 -16.05 -11.57
C ASN A 103 1.26 -17.14 -11.78
N PHE A 104 1.53 -18.36 -11.32
CA PHE A 104 0.56 -19.45 -11.39
C PHE A 104 -0.76 -19.11 -10.68
N MET A 105 -0.69 -18.50 -9.49
CA MET A 105 -1.89 -18.05 -8.77
C MET A 105 -2.66 -16.99 -9.56
N VAL A 106 -1.97 -15.98 -10.10
CA VAL A 106 -2.60 -14.92 -10.89
C VAL A 106 -3.27 -15.48 -12.15
N GLU A 107 -2.58 -16.35 -12.89
CA GLU A 107 -3.13 -17.01 -14.08
C GLU A 107 -4.36 -17.85 -13.75
N HIS A 108 -4.32 -18.57 -12.64
CA HIS A 108 -5.45 -19.38 -12.17
C HIS A 108 -6.66 -18.52 -11.80
N LEU A 109 -6.45 -17.43 -11.05
CA LEU A 109 -7.49 -16.48 -10.68
C LEU A 109 -8.12 -15.84 -11.93
N GLN A 110 -7.30 -15.34 -12.85
CA GLN A 110 -7.76 -14.76 -14.12
C GLN A 110 -8.57 -15.75 -14.96
N LYS A 111 -8.20 -17.04 -14.94
CA LYS A 111 -8.95 -18.10 -15.63
C LYS A 111 -10.31 -18.34 -14.97
N MET A 112 -10.39 -18.34 -13.64
CA MET A 112 -11.67 -18.47 -12.93
C MET A 112 -12.59 -17.28 -13.19
N ASP A 113 -12.06 -16.06 -13.17
CA ASP A 113 -12.84 -14.84 -13.44
C ASP A 113 -13.44 -14.86 -14.85
N LYS A 114 -12.68 -15.32 -15.85
CA LYS A 114 -13.18 -15.48 -17.23
C LYS A 114 -14.28 -16.52 -17.35
N ASN A 115 -14.19 -17.62 -16.60
CA ASN A 115 -15.19 -18.70 -16.64
C ASN A 115 -16.50 -18.34 -15.94
N ASN A 116 -16.47 -17.39 -14.98
CA ASN A 116 -17.66 -16.90 -14.27
C ASN A 116 -18.41 -15.79 -15.05
N LEU A 117 -17.89 -15.35 -16.19
CA LEU A 117 -18.48 -14.34 -17.09
C LEU A 117 -19.09 -14.96 -18.36
N VAL A 118 -19.27 -16.29 -18.40
CA VAL A 118 -19.98 -17.03 -19.46
C VAL A 118 -21.24 -17.66 -18.91
#